data_AF-A0A356U231-F1
#
_entry.id   AF-A0A356U231-F1
#
_cell.length_a   1.000
_cell.length_b   1.000
_cell.length_c   1.000
_cell.angle_alpha   90.00
_cell.angle_beta   90.00
_cell.angle_gamma   90.00
#
_symmetry.space_group_name_H-M   'P 1'
#
loop_
_entity.id
_entity.type
_entity.pdbx_description
1 polymer ?
#
loop_
_entity_poly.entity_id
_entity_poly.type
_entity_poly.pdbx_seq_one_letter_code
_entity_poly.pdbx_strand_id
1 'polypeptide(L)'
;MAELIQLIILGVMAFVIFNKLREVLGKRTGHEKDRSGEMIEGPAQDAQTEDSNIIALDPARGGDWTLARKHMTSVDAETQLRALNQVREDFDPNEFLQGAKAAYEMIMEAYVQGNRDMLRNLMNEELFDAFDGAITSREEAGNKLSHDVVGITASRITGAQLHGTTAVIGIDFDA
;
A
#
# COMPACT_ATOMS: atom_id res chain seq x y z
N MET A 1 -20.13 -21.72 -46.84
CA MET A 1 -20.45 -20.54 -46.01
C MET A 1 -19.79 -20.62 -44.63
N ALA A 2 -19.95 -21.70 -43.86
CA ALA A 2 -19.31 -21.86 -42.54
C ALA A 2 -17.78 -21.85 -42.56
N GLU A 3 -17.14 -22.55 -43.51
CA GLU A 3 -15.67 -22.57 -43.68
C GLU A 3 -15.07 -21.19 -43.96
N LEU A 4 -15.76 -20.37 -44.76
CA LEU A 4 -15.36 -18.98 -45.05
C LEU A 4 -15.42 -18.11 -43.78
N ILE A 5 -16.44 -18.31 -42.95
CA ILE A 5 -16.58 -17.61 -41.67
C ILE A 5 -15.48 -18.04 -40.70
N GLN A 6 -15.13 -19.33 -40.65
CA GLN A 6 -14.03 -19.84 -39.81
C GLN A 6 -12.68 -19.27 -40.23
N LEU A 7 -12.39 -19.21 -41.54
CA LEU A 7 -11.17 -18.59 -42.06
C LEU A 7 -11.09 -17.09 -41.74
N ILE A 8 -12.21 -16.38 -41.82
CA ILE A 8 -12.27 -14.95 -41.44
C ILE A 8 -12.01 -14.78 -39.94
N ILE A 9 -12.64 -15.58 -39.08
CA ILE A 9 -12.45 -15.52 -37.63
C ILE A 9 -11.00 -15.84 -37.25
N LEU A 10 -10.42 -16.90 -37.82
CA LEU A 10 -9.02 -17.26 -37.60
C LEU A 10 -8.08 -16.14 -38.05
N GLY A 11 -8.36 -15.51 -39.19
CA GLY A 11 -7.60 -14.38 -39.71
C GLY A 11 -7.61 -13.16 -38.78
N VAL A 12 -8.77 -12.79 -38.24
CA VAL A 12 -8.88 -11.69 -37.26
C VAL A 12 -8.13 -12.02 -35.98
N MET A 13 -8.26 -13.25 -35.46
CA MET A 13 -7.54 -13.68 -34.26
C MET A 13 -6.02 -13.66 -34.46
N ALA A 14 -5.53 -14.18 -35.59
CA ALA A 14 -4.12 -14.16 -35.93
C ALA A 14 -3.58 -12.72 -36.07
N PHE A 15 -4.37 -11.81 -36.65
CA PHE A 15 -4.01 -10.40 -36.77
C PHE A 15 -3.85 -9.73 -35.40
N VAL A 16 -4.79 -9.97 -34.47
CA VAL A 16 -4.72 -9.43 -33.09
C VAL A 16 -3.49 -9.96 -32.35
N ILE A 17 -3.21 -11.26 -32.45
CA ILE A 17 -2.04 -11.88 -31.82
C ILE A 17 -0.74 -11.30 -32.39
N PHE A 18 -0.64 -11.17 -33.71
CA PHE A 18 0.54 -10.61 -34.37
C PHE A 18 0.79 -9.16 -33.95
N ASN A 19 -0.26 -8.35 -33.83
CA ASN A 19 -0.14 -6.95 -33.40
C ASN A 19 0.30 -6.85 -31.93
N LYS A 20 -0.23 -7.71 -31.05
CA LYS A 20 0.20 -7.81 -29.64
C LYS A 20 1.67 -8.23 -29.50
N LEU A 21 2.12 -9.20 -30.30
CA LEU A 21 3.52 -9.64 -30.27
C LEU A 21 4.49 -8.55 -30.71
N ARG A 22 4.09 -7.73 -31.70
CA ARG A 22 4.85 -6.56 -32.14
C ARG A 22 4.98 -5.50 -31.03
N GLU A 23 3.95 -5.36 -30.20
CA GLU A 23 3.93 -4.43 -29.07
C GLU A 23 4.82 -4.88 -27.91
N VAL A 24 4.91 -6.19 -27.67
CA VAL A 24 5.72 -6.78 -26.59
C VAL A 24 7.22 -6.80 -26.92
N LEU A 25 7.61 -6.99 -28.19
CA LEU A 25 9.02 -6.94 -28.59
C LEU A 25 9.61 -5.51 -28.65
N GLY A 26 8.77 -4.48 -28.65
CA GLY A 26 9.18 -3.08 -28.83
C GLY A 26 9.63 -2.34 -27.56
N LYS A 27 9.56 -2.97 -26.38
CA LYS A 27 9.98 -2.34 -25.13
C LYS A 27 11.31 -2.94 -24.68
N ARG A 28 12.39 -2.24 -25.05
CA ARG A 28 13.75 -2.41 -24.58
C ARG A 28 13.77 -2.87 -23.11
N THR A 29 14.30 -4.07 -22.90
CA THR A 29 15.01 -4.43 -21.69
C THR A 29 16.10 -3.37 -21.47
N GLY A 30 15.95 -2.58 -20.41
CA GLY A 30 16.86 -1.49 -20.05
C GLY A 30 16.96 -1.39 -18.54
N HIS A 31 17.50 -2.42 -17.90
CA HIS A 31 18.17 -2.26 -16.63
C HIS A 31 19.41 -1.39 -16.88
N GLU A 32 19.35 -0.09 -16.61
CA GLU A 32 20.50 0.68 -16.11
C GLU A 32 20.01 2.02 -15.57
N LYS A 33 19.86 2.15 -14.24
CA LYS A 33 19.81 3.45 -13.59
C LYS A 33 21.25 3.86 -13.32
N ASP A 34 21.84 4.59 -14.26
CA ASP A 34 23.06 5.34 -14.02
C ASP A 34 22.74 6.42 -12.96
N ARG A 35 23.35 6.28 -11.79
CA ARG A 35 23.34 7.28 -10.72
C ARG A 35 24.57 8.16 -10.92
N SER A 36 24.42 9.17 -11.74
CA SER A 36 25.24 10.38 -11.78
C SER A 36 24.24 11.52 -11.98
N GLY A 37 23.85 12.24 -10.93
CA GLY A 37 24.65 13.25 -10.28
C GLY A 37 24.37 14.60 -10.94
N GLU A 38 23.36 15.33 -10.48
CA GLU A 38 23.46 16.80 -10.39
C GLU A 38 22.30 17.38 -9.58
N MET A 39 22.67 18.20 -8.60
CA MET A 39 21.81 18.99 -7.73
C MET A 39 21.47 20.27 -8.49
N ILE A 40 20.19 20.46 -8.83
CA ILE A 40 19.68 21.75 -9.35
C ILE A 40 18.40 22.08 -8.60
N GLU A 41 18.47 23.13 -7.79
CA GLU A 41 17.34 23.85 -7.19
C GLU A 41 16.55 24.61 -8.28
N GLY A 42 15.23 24.48 -8.28
CA GLY A 42 14.31 25.28 -9.11
C GLY A 42 12.86 24.82 -9.00
N PRO A 43 11.85 25.72 -8.87
CA PRO A 43 10.52 25.39 -8.37
C PRO A 43 9.51 24.94 -9.44
N ALA A 44 8.63 24.02 -9.02
CA ALA A 44 7.26 23.71 -9.49
C ALA A 44 6.91 23.81 -11.00
N GLN A 45 6.68 22.67 -11.66
CA GLN A 45 5.42 22.39 -12.37
C GLN A 45 5.30 20.94 -12.88
N ASP A 46 4.11 20.39 -12.63
CA ASP A 46 3.38 19.33 -13.33
C ASP A 46 4.16 18.31 -14.17
N ALA A 47 4.24 17.09 -13.65
CA ALA A 47 4.44 15.88 -14.45
C ALA A 47 3.32 14.89 -14.14
N GLN A 48 2.29 14.93 -14.98
CA GLN A 48 1.33 13.84 -15.11
C GLN A 48 2.09 12.57 -15.49
N THR A 49 1.99 11.55 -14.64
CA THR A 49 2.48 10.20 -14.95
C THR A 49 1.25 9.31 -15.06
N GLU A 50 0.87 8.99 -16.29
CA GLU A 50 -0.13 7.99 -16.58
C GLU A 50 0.43 6.57 -16.35
N ASP A 51 -0.48 5.71 -15.91
CA ASP A 51 -0.45 4.25 -15.98
C ASP A 51 0.30 3.47 -14.89
N SER A 52 0.09 3.89 -13.66
CA SER A 52 0.09 2.96 -12.53
C SER A 52 -1.21 3.16 -11.77
N ASN A 53 -2.06 2.13 -11.69
CA ASN A 53 -3.22 2.07 -10.79
C ASN A 53 -2.75 1.92 -9.34
N ILE A 54 -1.79 2.75 -8.95
CA ILE A 54 -1.36 2.99 -7.59
C ILE A 54 -2.16 4.23 -7.24
N ILE A 55 -3.33 4.03 -6.64
CA ILE A 55 -3.99 5.12 -5.93
C ILE A 55 -3.05 5.43 -4.78
N ALA A 56 -2.14 6.38 -4.98
CA ALA A 56 -1.41 6.99 -3.90
C ALA A 56 -2.48 7.60 -3.00
N LEU A 57 -2.68 6.99 -1.83
CA LEU A 57 -3.36 7.65 -0.73
C LEU A 57 -2.62 8.97 -0.54
N ASP A 58 -3.24 10.07 -0.96
CA ASP A 58 -2.66 11.40 -0.80
C ASP A 58 -2.47 11.63 0.71
N PRO A 59 -1.22 11.61 1.21
CA PRO A 59 -0.96 11.76 2.64
C PRO A 59 -1.37 13.15 3.14
N ALA A 60 -1.64 14.10 2.23
CA ALA A 60 -1.99 15.47 2.57
C ALA A 60 -3.43 15.63 3.10
N ARG A 61 -4.28 14.59 3.02
CA ARG A 61 -5.65 14.61 3.59
C ARG A 61 -5.85 13.79 4.86
N GLY A 62 -4.88 12.96 5.25
CA GLY A 62 -4.85 12.35 6.58
C GLY A 62 -4.12 13.28 7.54
N GLY A 63 -4.53 13.34 8.81
CA GLY A 63 -3.90 14.16 9.84
C GLY A 63 -2.38 14.02 9.93
N ASP A 64 -1.77 14.84 10.79
CA ASP A 64 -0.32 15.05 10.91
C ASP A 64 0.48 13.83 11.46
N TRP A 65 0.41 12.71 10.75
CA TRP A 65 1.11 11.47 11.05
C TRP A 65 2.58 11.53 10.63
N THR A 66 2.93 12.48 9.75
CA THR A 66 4.33 12.66 9.31
C THR A 66 5.22 13.20 10.44
N LEU A 67 4.70 14.12 11.26
CA LEU A 67 5.40 14.55 12.47
C LEU A 67 5.42 13.44 13.52
N ALA A 68 4.32 12.70 13.70
CA ALA A 68 4.27 11.56 14.62
C ALA A 68 5.32 10.48 14.28
N ARG A 69 5.48 10.13 12.99
CA ARG A 69 6.50 9.17 12.51
C ARG A 69 7.91 9.65 12.82
N LYS A 70 8.22 10.93 12.58
CA LYS A 70 9.54 11.52 12.86
C LYS A 70 9.86 11.52 14.36
N HIS A 71 8.87 11.79 15.20
CA HIS A 71 9.02 11.73 16.66
C HIS A 71 9.14 10.29 17.19
N MET A 72 8.52 9.29 16.55
CA MET A 72 8.67 7.88 16.93
C MET A 72 10.05 7.30 16.59
N THR A 73 10.63 7.67 15.44
CA THR A 73 11.92 7.10 14.98
C THR A 73 13.16 7.67 15.67
N SER A 74 13.02 8.67 16.55
CA SER A 74 14.16 9.41 17.14
C SER A 74 14.55 8.97 18.56
N VAL A 75 13.76 8.08 19.17
CA VAL A 75 13.97 7.59 20.53
C VAL A 75 14.14 6.07 20.47
N ASP A 76 15.13 5.53 21.18
CA ASP A 76 15.41 4.09 21.20
C ASP A 76 14.15 3.29 21.56
N ALA A 77 13.60 2.59 20.57
CA ALA A 77 12.38 1.80 20.71
C ALA A 77 12.46 0.85 21.92
N GLU A 78 13.63 0.28 22.19
CA GLU A 78 13.87 -0.57 23.37
C GLU A 78 13.55 0.12 24.70
N THR A 79 13.92 1.40 24.87
CA THR A 79 13.67 2.15 26.10
C THR A 79 12.18 2.40 26.28
N GLN A 80 11.47 2.63 25.19
CA GLN A 80 10.03 2.88 25.19
C GLN A 80 9.22 1.59 25.42
N LEU A 81 9.65 0.48 24.83
CA LEU A 81 9.08 -0.83 25.08
C LEU A 81 9.25 -1.26 26.55
N ARG A 82 10.38 -0.95 27.17
CA ARG A 82 10.55 -1.16 28.63
C ARG A 82 9.57 -0.33 29.45
N ALA A 83 9.25 0.90 29.04
CA ALA A 83 8.24 1.71 29.70
C ALA A 83 6.83 1.10 29.56
N LEU A 84 6.53 0.46 28.44
CA LEU A 84 5.27 -0.28 28.26
C LEU A 84 5.17 -1.50 29.17
N ASN A 85 6.25 -2.27 29.31
CA ASN A 85 6.29 -3.42 30.23
C ASN A 85 6.10 -3.02 31.70
N GLN A 86 6.47 -1.79 32.09
CA GLN A 86 6.21 -1.28 33.43
C GLN A 86 4.73 -0.97 33.69
N VAL A 87 3.94 -0.74 32.63
CA VAL A 87 2.50 -0.48 32.72
C VAL A 87 1.69 -1.76 32.50
N ARG A 88 2.19 -2.67 31.65
CA ARG A 88 1.59 -3.96 31.33
C ARG A 88 2.67 -5.04 31.37
N GLU A 89 2.74 -5.76 32.49
CA GLU A 89 3.67 -6.89 32.66
C GLU A 89 3.40 -8.04 31.69
N ASP A 90 2.19 -8.12 31.13
CA ASP A 90 1.74 -9.11 30.16
C ASP A 90 2.05 -8.75 28.69
N PHE A 91 2.70 -7.61 28.43
CA PHE A 91 3.01 -7.19 27.07
C PHE A 91 4.23 -7.95 26.50
N ASP A 92 4.01 -8.81 25.50
CA ASP A 92 5.08 -9.41 24.70
C ASP A 92 5.21 -8.70 23.33
N PRO A 93 6.36 -8.06 23.05
CA PRO A 93 6.59 -7.37 21.77
C PRO A 93 6.51 -8.28 20.55
N ASN A 94 6.92 -9.55 20.66
CA ASN A 94 6.91 -10.50 19.55
C ASN A 94 5.51 -11.00 19.25
N GLU A 95 4.68 -11.21 20.29
CA GLU A 95 3.26 -11.55 20.12
C GLU A 95 2.49 -10.37 19.54
N PHE A 96 2.76 -9.16 20.03
CA PHE A 96 2.19 -7.93 19.47
C PHE A 96 2.51 -7.76 17.99
N LEU A 97 3.77 -7.99 17.57
CA LEU A 97 4.18 -7.95 16.17
C LEU A 97 3.42 -8.97 15.30
N GLN A 98 3.22 -10.19 15.80
CA GLN A 98 2.45 -11.21 15.09
C GLN A 98 0.99 -10.81 14.93
N GLY A 99 0.36 -10.31 16.00
CA GLY A 99 -1.01 -9.79 15.97
C GLY A 99 -1.15 -8.58 15.03
N ALA A 100 -0.18 -7.67 15.04
CA ALA A 100 -0.15 -6.51 14.17
C ALA A 100 -0.02 -6.90 12.68
N LYS A 101 0.79 -7.91 12.36
CA LYS A 101 0.85 -8.48 11.00
C LYS A 101 -0.49 -9.06 10.56
N ALA A 102 -1.13 -9.86 11.40
CA ALA A 102 -2.45 -10.42 11.10
C ALA A 102 -3.51 -9.31 10.91
N ALA A 103 -3.49 -8.27 11.76
CA ALA A 103 -4.38 -7.12 11.62
C ALA A 103 -4.16 -6.38 10.30
N TYR A 104 -2.90 -6.16 9.89
CA TYR A 104 -2.59 -5.54 8.60
C TYR A 104 -3.12 -6.36 7.41
N GLU A 105 -2.94 -7.69 7.44
CA GLU A 105 -3.47 -8.58 6.41
C GLU A 105 -5.00 -8.48 6.33
N MET A 106 -5.69 -8.50 7.48
CA MET A 106 -7.14 -8.32 7.54
C MET A 106 -7.60 -6.95 7.01
N ILE A 107 -6.89 -5.87 7.34
CA ILE A 107 -7.21 -4.52 6.85
C ILE A 107 -7.05 -4.44 5.33
N MET A 108 -5.95 -4.97 4.78
CA MET A 108 -5.71 -5.00 3.35
C MET A 108 -6.76 -5.81 2.61
N GLU A 109 -7.07 -7.02 3.09
CA GLU A 109 -8.12 -7.86 2.52
C GLU A 109 -9.49 -7.15 2.56
N ALA A 110 -9.86 -6.57 3.70
CA ALA A 110 -11.11 -5.83 3.84
C ALA A 110 -11.19 -4.63 2.90
N TYR A 111 -10.08 -3.91 2.69
CA TYR A 111 -10.02 -2.79 1.74
C TYR A 111 -10.19 -3.25 0.29
N VAL A 112 -9.57 -4.37 -0.08
CA VAL A 112 -9.73 -4.99 -1.41
C VAL A 112 -11.18 -5.41 -1.64
N GLN A 113 -11.81 -6.03 -0.64
CA GLN A 113 -13.20 -6.50 -0.70
C GLN A 113 -14.23 -5.37 -0.53
N GLY A 114 -13.83 -4.19 -0.04
CA GLY A 114 -14.76 -3.11 0.30
C GLY A 114 -15.56 -3.37 1.58
N ASN A 115 -15.06 -4.21 2.49
CA ASN A 115 -15.73 -4.58 3.74
C ASN A 115 -15.57 -3.48 4.80
N ARG A 116 -16.47 -2.50 4.77
CA ARG A 116 -16.48 -1.35 5.68
C ARG A 116 -16.69 -1.74 7.16
N ASP A 117 -17.48 -2.77 7.44
CA ASP A 117 -17.74 -3.22 8.81
C ASP A 117 -16.47 -3.76 9.48
N MET A 118 -15.67 -4.54 8.75
CA MET A 118 -14.39 -5.03 9.25
C MET A 118 -13.38 -3.90 9.46
N LEU A 119 -13.30 -2.94 8.53
CA LEU A 119 -12.41 -1.79 8.67
C LEU A 119 -12.75 -0.98 9.92
N ARG A 120 -14.03 -0.66 10.15
CA ARG A 120 -14.49 0.12 11.32
C ARG A 120 -14.08 -0.49 12.67
N ASN A 121 -13.93 -1.81 12.75
CA ASN A 121 -13.51 -2.49 13.98
C ASN A 121 -11.98 -2.52 14.17
N LEU A 122 -11.21 -2.34 13.10
CA LEU A 122 -9.75 -2.48 13.09
C LEU A 122 -9.00 -1.13 13.10
N MET A 123 -9.70 -0.03 12.80
CA MET A 123 -9.11 1.30 12.77
C MET A 123 -9.96 2.34 13.51
N ASN A 124 -9.33 3.49 13.79
CA ASN A 124 -10.03 4.64 14.36
C ASN A 124 -10.93 5.31 13.30
N GLU A 125 -11.81 6.20 13.76
CA GLU A 125 -12.80 6.88 12.90
C GLU A 125 -12.13 7.71 11.79
N GLU A 126 -11.07 8.45 12.12
CA GLU A 126 -10.35 9.28 11.15
C GLU A 126 -9.75 8.46 10.00
N LEU A 127 -9.12 7.32 10.30
CA LEU A 127 -8.54 6.44 9.29
C LEU A 127 -9.64 5.71 8.50
N PHE A 128 -10.73 5.33 9.18
CA PHE A 128 -11.89 4.72 8.52
C PHE A 128 -12.47 5.64 7.45
N ASP A 129 -12.70 6.91 7.76
CA ASP A 129 -13.28 7.86 6.81
C ASP A 129 -12.40 8.04 5.57
N ALA A 130 -11.08 8.06 5.74
CA ALA A 130 -10.13 8.12 4.62
C ALA A 130 -10.21 6.87 3.72
N PHE A 131 -10.32 5.69 4.32
CA PHE A 131 -10.44 4.43 3.58
C PHE A 131 -11.79 4.29 2.90
N ASP A 132 -12.88 4.69 3.56
CA ASP A 132 -14.23 4.66 3.00
C ASP A 132 -14.37 5.58 1.78
N GLY A 133 -13.78 6.78 1.84
CA GLY A 133 -13.71 7.68 0.69
C GLY A 133 -12.98 7.07 -0.51
N ALA A 134 -11.85 6.39 -0.26
CA ALA A 134 -11.09 5.71 -1.31
C ALA A 134 -11.86 4.51 -1.91
N ILE A 135 -12.55 3.72 -1.08
CA ILE A 135 -13.41 2.62 -1.53
C ILE A 135 -14.55 3.16 -2.39
N THR A 136 -15.24 4.20 -1.92
CA THR A 136 -16.39 4.79 -2.62
C THR A 136 -15.97 5.35 -3.98
N SER A 137 -14.87 6.10 -4.06
CA SER A 137 -14.34 6.62 -5.33
C SER A 137 -13.99 5.50 -6.32
N ARG A 138 -13.44 4.37 -5.84
CA ARG A 138 -13.15 3.19 -6.66
C ARG A 138 -14.43 2.52 -7.17
N GLU A 139 -15.44 2.36 -6.32
CA GLU A 139 -16.74 1.78 -6.67
C GLU A 139 -17.46 2.62 -7.73
N GLU A 140 -17.45 3.95 -7.59
CA GLU A 140 -18.01 4.90 -8.55
C GLU A 140 -17.31 4.82 -9.92
N ALA A 141 -16.00 4.59 -9.92
CA ALA A 141 -15.22 4.38 -11.15
C ALA A 141 -15.45 3.01 -11.81
N GLY A 142 -16.21 2.10 -11.17
CA GLY A 142 -16.45 0.74 -11.68
C GLY A 142 -15.21 -0.16 -11.66
N ASN A 143 -14.15 0.25 -10.95
CA ASN A 143 -12.87 -0.45 -10.90
C ASN A 143 -12.92 -1.55 -9.84
N LYS A 144 -12.47 -2.77 -10.19
CA LYS A 144 -12.25 -3.84 -9.21
C LYS A 144 -10.79 -3.84 -8.80
N LEU A 145 -10.53 -3.69 -7.51
CA LEU A 145 -9.19 -3.91 -6.96
C LEU A 145 -8.98 -5.43 -6.81
N SER A 146 -7.96 -5.97 -7.48
CA SER A 146 -7.48 -7.32 -7.27
C SER A 146 -6.07 -7.20 -6.72
N HIS A 147 -5.87 -7.53 -5.45
CA HIS A 147 -4.56 -7.52 -4.82
C HIS A 147 -4.31 -8.91 -4.25
N ASP A 148 -3.36 -9.64 -4.84
CA ASP A 148 -2.82 -10.86 -4.26
C ASP A 148 -1.90 -10.42 -3.12
N VAL A 149 -2.32 -10.61 -1.88
CA VAL A 149 -1.50 -10.31 -0.70
C VAL A 149 -0.33 -11.29 -0.69
N VAL A 150 0.80 -10.89 -1.28
CA VAL A 150 2.08 -11.56 -1.08
C VAL A 150 2.46 -11.23 0.37
N GLY A 151 2.40 -12.23 1.25
CA GLY A 151 2.44 -12.02 2.69
C GLY A 151 3.60 -11.16 3.17
N ILE A 152 3.37 -10.42 4.26
CA ILE A 152 4.35 -9.49 4.84
C ILE A 152 5.65 -10.24 5.15
N THR A 153 6.77 -9.79 4.59
CA THR A 153 8.05 -10.50 4.66
C THR A 153 8.86 -10.10 5.89
N ALA A 154 8.80 -8.84 6.32
CA ALA A 154 9.41 -8.40 7.57
C ALA A 154 8.59 -7.30 8.26
N SER A 155 8.68 -7.23 9.58
CA SER A 155 8.04 -6.18 10.38
C SER A 155 8.99 -5.71 11.47
N ARG A 156 9.15 -4.40 11.64
CA ARG A 156 10.03 -3.82 12.65
C ARG A 156 9.31 -2.75 13.46
N ILE A 157 9.41 -2.82 14.78
CA ILE A 157 8.96 -1.72 15.64
C ILE A 157 9.92 -0.54 15.45
N THR A 158 9.37 0.60 15.05
CA THR A 158 10.14 1.84 14.80
C THR A 158 10.13 2.78 15.98
N GLY A 159 9.18 2.62 16.89
CA GLY A 159 9.09 3.37 18.14
C GLY A 159 7.81 3.03 18.91
N ALA A 160 7.76 3.43 20.17
CA ALA A 160 6.58 3.30 21.01
C ALA A 160 6.42 4.54 21.89
N GLN A 161 5.21 5.05 22.05
CA GLN A 161 4.95 6.20 22.91
C GLN A 161 3.80 5.87 23.85
N LEU A 162 3.98 6.16 25.12
CA LEU A 162 2.92 6.03 26.10
C LEU A 162 2.36 7.42 26.42
N HIS A 163 1.09 7.61 26.10
CA HIS A 163 0.32 8.81 26.41
C HIS A 163 -0.69 8.47 27.51
N GLY A 164 -0.29 8.67 28.77
CA GLY A 164 -1.11 8.31 29.93
C GLY A 164 -1.35 6.79 30.00
N THR A 165 -2.57 6.36 29.71
CA THR A 165 -2.97 4.95 29.67
C THR A 165 -2.98 4.36 28.25
N THR A 166 -2.75 5.18 27.23
CA THR A 166 -2.81 4.75 25.83
C THR A 166 -1.41 4.62 25.26
N ALA A 167 -1.07 3.44 24.74
CA ALA A 167 0.17 3.20 24.03
C ALA A 167 -0.03 3.35 22.52
N VAL A 168 0.88 4.07 21.86
CA VAL A 168 0.97 4.20 20.41
C VAL A 168 2.25 3.53 19.96
N ILE A 169 2.16 2.51 19.11
CA ILE A 169 3.32 1.73 18.66
C ILE A 169 3.44 1.88 17.14
N GLY A 170 4.62 2.32 16.70
CA GLY A 170 4.97 2.41 15.29
C GLY A 170 5.57 1.10 14.80
N ILE A 171 5.00 0.54 13.75
CA ILE A 171 5.52 -0.65 13.09
C ILE A 171 5.73 -0.31 11.62
N ASP A 172 6.90 -0.64 11.09
CA ASP A 172 7.13 -0.70 9.65
C ASP A 172 6.92 -2.12 9.16
N PHE A 173 6.19 -2.27 8.06
CA PHE A 173 5.99 -3.55 7.39
C PHE A 173 6.71 -3.50 6.03
N ASP A 174 7.63 -4.43 5.81
CA ASP A 174 8.20 -4.70 4.49
C ASP A 174 7.26 -5.69 3.77
N ALA A 175 6.51 -5.15 2.80
CA ALA A 175 5.60 -5.87 1.91
C ALA A 175 6.20 -5.99 0.51
#